data_AF-S9VTF5-F1
#
_entry.id   AF-S9VTF5-F1
#
_cell.length_a   1.000
_cell.length_b   1.000
_cell.length_c   1.000
_cell.angle_alpha   90.00
_cell.angle_beta   90.00
_cell.angle_gamma   90.00
#
_symmetry.space_group_name_H-M   'P 1'
#
loop_
_entity.id
_entity.type
_entity.pdbx_description
1 polymer ?
#
loop_
_entity_poly.entity_id
_entity_poly.type
_entity_poly.pdbx_seq_one_letter_code
_entity_poly.pdbx_strand_id
1 'polypeptide(L)'
;MNKGKIDEFDEGTVVLESKSTYKNGEPVYKGETTPCFDEGLLFRVVETSNNNRWSFYNDTVNCQMRVQFVFGKESKLKVLENAQMEELQSGSYRVTVTVYPMETELFVEGEANGYTSNIRAQPLSEDYLRDMAKQDNQFVKLETAALYNVVGDNAPTDAMVKACVQTGLKFVDFAFPPDQKSLQIGSLLKMKVLPWERPCMFLSDANAEQVRLFRNGVHPANIDEGDLGDSWLTGAMACLAEFPDKIRDLFRHPENVEEGKKERANGIYRVTFNKNGWWMNVIVDDYLPVAGGRPKFGRSKGDPAELWVAILQKAYAKVFGGYGFIIAGDPLHALQDLSGFPCSSFDNAFVESTINETYELFEHLLQYTSTGYQLVFTTPTREAIMSARGAAACGSPAAAEVSFTKANLLLGHTYAVLKVGYFPQTNLRLLQFRNPWSTSKSDWNGPWNKRDPTGRSSPRSLTTSTSTRRMTAPSTWSGRT
;
A
#
# COMPACT_ATOMS: atom_id res chain seq x y z
N MET A 1 36.21 17.40 9.52
CA MET A 1 35.80 15.99 9.70
C MET A 1 34.28 15.98 9.77
N ASN A 2 33.60 15.63 8.68
CA ASN A 2 32.16 15.45 8.69
C ASN A 2 31.90 14.17 9.50
N LYS A 3 31.40 14.29 10.74
CA LYS A 3 30.80 13.14 11.41
C LYS A 3 29.63 12.74 10.51
N GLY A 4 29.73 11.62 9.80
CA GLY A 4 28.65 11.11 8.98
C GLY A 4 27.38 11.08 9.85
N LYS A 5 26.26 11.60 9.33
CA LYS A 5 24.97 11.46 10.01
C LYS A 5 24.78 9.97 10.27
N ILE A 6 24.72 9.57 11.53
CA ILE A 6 24.29 8.23 11.91
C ILE A 6 22.84 8.15 11.44
N ASP A 7 22.56 7.30 10.47
CA ASP A 7 21.20 7.06 10.00
C ASP A 7 20.50 6.18 11.06
N GLU A 8 19.45 6.73 11.68
CA GLU A 8 18.66 6.04 12.71
C GLU A 8 18.11 4.70 12.22
N PHE A 9 17.90 4.58 10.92
CA PHE A 9 17.25 3.46 10.26
C PHE A 9 18.22 2.55 9.48
N ASP A 10 19.53 2.73 9.64
CA ASP A 10 20.55 1.82 9.11
C ASP A 10 20.60 0.54 9.96
N GLU A 11 19.59 -0.31 9.79
CA GLU A 11 19.37 -1.53 10.57
C GLU A 11 19.86 -2.80 9.84
N GLY A 12 20.78 -2.66 8.86
CA GLY A 12 21.42 -3.76 8.14
C GLY A 12 20.63 -4.27 6.93
N THR A 13 21.34 -4.93 6.01
CA THR A 13 20.81 -5.41 4.73
C THR A 13 19.88 -6.61 4.92
N VAL A 14 18.74 -6.56 4.24
CA VAL A 14 17.72 -7.62 4.18
C VAL A 14 18.29 -8.89 3.57
N VAL A 15 18.01 -10.05 4.18
CA VAL A 15 18.20 -11.33 3.51
C VAL A 15 16.86 -11.71 2.89
N LEU A 16 16.72 -11.43 1.60
CA LEU A 16 15.65 -12.02 0.80
C LEU A 16 15.99 -13.51 0.63
N GLU A 17 15.34 -14.37 1.40
CA GLU A 17 15.52 -15.81 1.23
C GLU A 17 15.06 -16.29 -0.15
N SER A 18 15.72 -17.35 -0.61
CA SER A 18 15.63 -17.87 -1.97
C SER A 18 14.26 -18.45 -2.32
N LYS A 19 13.95 -18.40 -3.62
CA LYS A 19 12.83 -19.02 -4.32
C LYS A 19 12.46 -20.41 -3.76
N SER A 20 11.48 -20.43 -2.86
CA SER A 20 10.63 -21.60 -2.62
C SER A 20 9.71 -21.80 -3.85
N THR A 21 9.20 -23.03 -4.03
CA THR A 21 8.14 -23.35 -5.00
C THR A 21 6.87 -22.53 -4.71
N TYR A 22 6.67 -22.17 -3.45
CA TYR A 22 5.56 -21.39 -2.94
C TYR A 22 6.03 -19.99 -2.55
N LYS A 23 5.16 -19.01 -2.69
CA LYS A 23 5.49 -17.59 -2.51
C LYS A 23 5.28 -17.12 -1.07
N ASN A 24 4.24 -17.58 -0.39
CA ASN A 24 3.78 -17.00 0.88
C ASN A 24 3.82 -17.97 2.06
N GLY A 25 3.91 -19.27 1.83
CA GLY A 25 4.07 -20.28 2.88
C GLY A 25 4.37 -21.66 2.30
N GLU A 26 3.95 -22.72 2.98
CA GLU A 26 4.09 -24.09 2.49
C GLU A 26 2.83 -24.92 2.80
N PRO A 27 2.49 -25.92 1.97
CA PRO A 27 1.41 -26.84 2.27
C PRO A 27 1.73 -27.67 3.52
N VAL A 28 0.70 -27.88 4.35
CA VAL A 28 0.82 -28.73 5.55
C VAL A 28 1.14 -30.18 5.19
N TYR A 29 0.61 -30.66 4.07
CA TYR A 29 0.81 -32.02 3.57
C TYR A 29 1.83 -32.07 2.44
N LYS A 30 2.56 -33.18 2.32
CA LYS A 30 3.64 -33.35 1.34
C LYS A 30 3.30 -34.44 0.33
N GLY A 31 3.29 -34.08 -0.95
CA GLY A 31 2.97 -35.02 -2.03
C GLY A 31 3.26 -34.44 -3.42
N GLU A 32 2.73 -35.10 -4.44
CA GLU A 32 2.80 -34.58 -5.80
C GLU A 32 1.99 -33.28 -5.88
N THR A 33 2.66 -32.18 -6.25
CA THR A 33 2.08 -30.84 -6.24
C THR A 33 1.79 -30.39 -7.67
N THR A 34 0.56 -29.98 -7.93
CA THR A 34 0.14 -29.43 -9.23
C THR A 34 -0.46 -28.03 -9.04
N PRO A 35 0.05 -26.98 -9.72
CA PRO A 35 -0.57 -25.67 -9.69
C PRO A 35 -1.94 -25.69 -10.39
N CYS A 36 -2.93 -25.04 -9.78
CA CYS A 36 -4.28 -24.90 -10.34
C CYS A 36 -4.46 -23.62 -11.17
N PHE A 37 -3.49 -22.71 -11.13
CA PHE A 37 -3.44 -21.45 -11.89
C PHE A 37 -2.02 -21.26 -12.44
N ASP A 38 -1.88 -20.59 -13.60
CA ASP A 38 -0.58 -20.33 -14.23
C ASP A 38 0.38 -19.52 -13.32
N GLU A 39 -0.18 -18.67 -12.46
CA GLU A 39 0.59 -17.85 -11.51
C GLU A 39 0.90 -18.57 -10.18
N GLY A 40 0.50 -19.84 -10.02
CA GLY A 40 0.77 -20.60 -8.79
C GLY A 40 0.00 -20.10 -7.57
N LEU A 41 -1.27 -19.70 -7.73
CA LEU A 41 -2.08 -19.16 -6.63
C LEU A 41 -2.65 -20.24 -5.70
N LEU A 42 -2.91 -21.43 -6.24
CA LEU A 42 -3.46 -22.57 -5.52
C LEU A 42 -2.75 -23.82 -6.03
N PHE A 43 -2.43 -24.72 -5.12
CA PHE A 43 -1.76 -25.97 -5.43
C PHE A 43 -2.60 -27.14 -4.95
N ARG A 44 -2.85 -28.11 -5.82
CA ARG A 44 -3.35 -29.42 -5.42
C ARG A 44 -2.18 -30.27 -4.99
N VAL A 45 -2.25 -30.85 -3.80
CA VAL A 45 -1.24 -31.77 -3.27
C VAL A 45 -1.85 -33.17 -3.15
N VAL A 46 -1.20 -34.16 -3.74
CA VAL A 46 -1.66 -35.56 -3.74
C VAL A 46 -0.64 -36.45 -3.02
N GLU A 47 -1.05 -37.01 -1.89
CA GLU A 47 -0.29 -37.97 -1.10
C GLU A 47 -0.58 -39.40 -1.59
N THR A 48 0.18 -39.86 -2.60
CA THR A 48 0.03 -41.21 -3.16
C THR A 48 0.31 -42.32 -2.15
N SER A 49 1.18 -42.07 -1.17
CA SER A 49 1.47 -42.98 -0.06
C SER A 49 0.35 -43.07 0.98
N ASN A 50 -0.65 -42.19 0.92
CA ASN A 50 -1.74 -42.13 1.89
C ASN A 50 -3.09 -42.21 1.18
N ASN A 51 -3.38 -43.38 0.58
CA ASN A 51 -4.64 -43.67 -0.12
C ASN A 51 -5.03 -42.61 -1.16
N ASN A 52 -4.04 -42.07 -1.89
CA ASN A 52 -4.22 -40.97 -2.84
C ASN A 52 -5.01 -39.80 -2.23
N ARG A 53 -4.67 -39.38 -1.01
CA ARG A 53 -5.31 -38.25 -0.34
C ARG A 53 -4.99 -36.94 -1.05
N TRP A 54 -6.02 -36.17 -1.34
CA TRP A 54 -5.94 -34.87 -1.99
C TRP A 54 -6.16 -33.77 -0.97
N SER A 55 -5.35 -32.74 -1.08
CA SER A 55 -5.52 -31.47 -0.38
C SER A 55 -5.26 -30.31 -1.33
N PHE A 56 -5.70 -29.12 -0.92
CA PHE A 56 -5.45 -27.89 -1.64
C PHE A 56 -4.79 -26.88 -0.72
N TYR A 57 -3.67 -26.33 -1.17
CA TYR A 57 -2.95 -25.27 -0.50
C TYR A 57 -3.15 -23.96 -1.24
N ASN A 58 -3.67 -22.96 -0.53
CA ASN A 58 -3.87 -21.62 -1.06
C ASN A 58 -2.64 -20.75 -0.75
N ASP A 59 -1.76 -20.61 -1.74
CA ASP A 59 -0.54 -19.81 -1.62
C ASP A 59 -0.81 -18.31 -1.89
N THR A 60 -2.05 -17.86 -1.78
CA THR A 60 -2.36 -16.43 -1.78
C THR A 60 -2.50 -15.91 -0.38
N VAL A 61 -2.29 -14.61 -0.23
CA VAL A 61 -2.57 -13.91 1.03
C VAL A 61 -3.96 -13.30 1.01
N ASN A 62 -4.51 -12.88 -0.14
CA ASN A 62 -5.63 -11.95 -0.20
C ASN A 62 -6.95 -12.48 -0.78
N CYS A 63 -7.05 -13.77 -1.12
CA CYS A 63 -8.28 -14.34 -1.66
C CYS A 63 -8.53 -15.75 -1.11
N GLN A 64 -9.81 -16.12 -1.04
CA GLN A 64 -10.21 -17.49 -0.74
C GLN A 64 -10.39 -18.26 -2.05
N MET A 65 -10.03 -19.53 -2.05
CA MET A 65 -10.16 -20.40 -3.21
C MET A 65 -11.40 -21.28 -3.03
N ARG A 66 -12.40 -21.08 -3.89
CA ARG A 66 -13.53 -22.01 -3.97
C ARG A 66 -13.19 -23.10 -4.97
N VAL A 67 -12.89 -24.27 -4.44
CA VAL A 67 -12.49 -25.46 -5.21
C VAL A 67 -13.70 -26.34 -5.38
N GLN A 68 -14.05 -26.66 -6.63
CA GLN A 68 -15.15 -27.55 -6.94
C GLN A 68 -14.71 -28.58 -7.97
N PHE A 69 -14.91 -29.86 -7.67
CA PHE A 69 -14.68 -30.97 -8.59
C PHE A 69 -15.97 -31.75 -8.79
N VAL A 70 -16.19 -32.24 -10.01
CA VAL A 70 -17.25 -33.21 -10.33
C VAL A 70 -16.56 -34.50 -10.74
N PHE A 71 -16.73 -35.53 -9.92
CA PHE A 71 -16.15 -36.87 -10.11
C PHE A 71 -17.15 -37.80 -10.78
N GLY A 72 -16.65 -38.69 -11.64
CA GLY A 72 -17.48 -39.71 -12.30
C GLY A 72 -18.12 -40.68 -11.29
N LYS A 73 -19.29 -41.23 -11.65
CA LYS A 73 -20.10 -42.12 -10.80
C LYS A 73 -19.38 -43.37 -10.27
N GLU A 74 -18.35 -43.83 -10.97
CA GLU A 74 -17.58 -45.02 -10.62
C GLU A 74 -16.36 -44.68 -9.71
N SER A 75 -16.25 -43.43 -9.25
CA SER A 75 -15.18 -43.01 -8.34
C SER A 75 -15.41 -43.56 -6.94
N LYS A 76 -14.36 -44.11 -6.31
CA LYS A 76 -14.39 -44.63 -4.94
C LYS A 76 -13.69 -43.65 -4.02
N LEU A 77 -14.41 -42.59 -3.65
CA LEU A 77 -13.87 -41.47 -2.91
C LEU A 77 -14.53 -41.34 -1.54
N LYS A 78 -13.73 -41.04 -0.53
CA LYS A 78 -14.18 -40.57 0.77
C LYS A 78 -13.87 -39.08 0.88
N VAL A 79 -14.87 -38.30 1.23
CA VAL A 79 -14.77 -36.85 1.42
C VAL A 79 -14.19 -36.58 2.80
N LEU A 80 -13.33 -35.56 2.90
CA LEU A 80 -12.57 -35.27 4.10
C LEU A 80 -12.93 -33.90 4.69
N GLU A 81 -12.97 -33.86 6.01
CA GLU A 81 -13.04 -32.63 6.82
C GLU A 81 -14.10 -31.63 6.35
N ASN A 82 -13.66 -30.44 5.92
CA ASN A 82 -14.52 -29.31 5.56
C ASN A 82 -15.08 -29.42 4.13
N ALA A 83 -14.66 -30.41 3.35
CA ALA A 83 -15.17 -30.63 2.02
C ALA A 83 -16.62 -31.14 2.05
N GLN A 84 -17.45 -30.60 1.17
CA GLN A 84 -18.88 -30.91 1.07
C GLN A 84 -19.16 -31.67 -0.21
N MET A 85 -19.94 -32.75 -0.12
CA MET A 85 -20.34 -33.56 -1.27
C MET A 85 -21.83 -33.43 -1.57
N GLU A 86 -22.15 -33.36 -2.85
CA GLU A 86 -23.50 -33.35 -3.40
C GLU A 86 -23.58 -34.38 -4.54
N GLU A 87 -24.54 -35.30 -4.48
CA GLU A 87 -24.82 -36.23 -5.58
C GLU A 87 -25.67 -35.54 -6.65
N LEU A 88 -25.25 -35.66 -7.91
CA LEU A 88 -25.92 -35.06 -9.06
C LEU A 88 -26.89 -36.05 -9.69
N GLN A 89 -27.88 -35.53 -10.42
CA GLN A 89 -28.89 -36.35 -11.12
C GLN A 89 -28.29 -37.39 -12.09
N SER A 90 -27.06 -37.19 -12.56
CA SER A 90 -26.32 -38.13 -13.40
C SER A 90 -25.67 -39.30 -12.65
N GLY A 91 -25.78 -39.35 -11.32
CA GLY A 91 -25.05 -40.28 -10.43
C GLY A 91 -23.57 -39.90 -10.23
N SER A 92 -23.14 -38.74 -10.75
CA SER A 92 -21.81 -38.17 -10.49
C SER A 92 -21.82 -37.40 -9.17
N TYR A 93 -20.65 -37.18 -8.57
CA TYR A 93 -20.55 -36.50 -7.28
C TYR A 93 -19.82 -35.17 -7.43
N ARG A 94 -20.39 -34.10 -6.88
CA ARG A 94 -19.74 -32.80 -6.77
C ARG A 94 -19.15 -32.66 -5.38
N VAL A 95 -17.85 -32.37 -5.30
CA VAL A 95 -17.19 -32.06 -4.03
C VAL A 95 -16.70 -30.61 -4.07
N THR A 96 -16.96 -29.87 -2.99
CA THR A 96 -16.60 -28.45 -2.87
C THR A 96 -15.86 -28.20 -1.56
N VAL A 97 -14.79 -27.41 -1.60
CA VAL A 97 -14.12 -26.90 -0.40
C VAL A 97 -13.74 -25.43 -0.62
N THR A 98 -13.76 -24.64 0.46
CA THR A 98 -13.23 -23.28 0.47
C THR A 98 -11.90 -23.31 1.20
N VAL A 99 -10.83 -22.87 0.55
CA VAL A 99 -9.48 -22.82 1.13
C VAL A 99 -9.13 -21.36 1.36
N TYR A 100 -8.98 -20.92 2.61
CA TYR A 100 -8.62 -19.54 2.93
C TYR A 100 -7.11 -19.30 2.72
N PRO A 101 -6.67 -18.03 2.68
CA PRO A 101 -5.27 -17.69 2.46
C PRO A 101 -4.29 -18.46 3.34
N MET A 102 -3.19 -18.93 2.75
CA MET A 102 -2.11 -19.66 3.41
C MET A 102 -2.54 -20.95 4.14
N GLU A 103 -3.78 -21.40 3.98
CA GLU A 103 -4.28 -22.65 4.57
C GLU A 103 -4.13 -23.82 3.61
N THR A 104 -4.09 -25.02 4.19
CA THR A 104 -4.17 -26.29 3.46
C THR A 104 -5.41 -27.05 3.91
N GLU A 105 -6.33 -27.31 2.99
CA GLU A 105 -7.57 -28.02 3.29
C GLU A 105 -7.56 -29.42 2.68
N LEU A 106 -7.96 -30.44 3.46
CA LEU A 106 -8.22 -31.77 2.93
C LEU A 106 -9.46 -31.76 2.03
N PHE A 107 -9.46 -32.63 1.02
CA PHE A 107 -10.53 -32.68 0.03
C PHE A 107 -11.18 -34.06 -0.07
N VAL A 108 -10.44 -35.04 -0.60
CA VAL A 108 -10.91 -36.43 -0.78
C VAL A 108 -9.75 -37.40 -0.62
N GLU A 109 -10.04 -38.67 -0.36
CA GLU A 109 -9.10 -39.79 -0.49
C GLU A 109 -9.74 -40.95 -1.29
N GLY A 110 -8.93 -41.73 -1.98
CA GLY A 110 -9.34 -42.88 -2.78
C GLY A 110 -9.09 -42.75 -4.29
N GLU A 111 -9.83 -43.52 -5.08
CA GLU A 111 -9.62 -43.63 -6.54
C GLU A 111 -10.67 -42.84 -7.32
N ALA A 112 -10.23 -41.79 -8.00
CA ALA A 112 -11.07 -41.00 -8.90
C ALA A 112 -11.17 -41.65 -10.28
N ASN A 113 -12.40 -41.87 -10.77
CA ASN A 113 -12.65 -42.30 -12.15
C ASN A 113 -13.12 -41.12 -13.01
N GLY A 114 -12.14 -40.30 -13.43
CA GLY A 114 -12.37 -39.08 -14.20
C GLY A 114 -12.97 -37.94 -13.36
N TYR A 115 -12.62 -36.71 -13.71
CA TYR A 115 -13.15 -35.52 -13.05
C TYR A 115 -13.08 -34.28 -13.94
N THR A 116 -13.92 -33.30 -13.62
CA THR A 116 -13.80 -31.92 -14.10
C THR A 116 -13.71 -30.98 -12.91
N SER A 117 -13.03 -29.84 -13.08
CA SER A 117 -12.82 -28.86 -12.00
C SER A 117 -13.30 -27.47 -12.39
N ASN A 118 -13.86 -26.75 -11.43
CA ASN A 118 -14.20 -25.34 -11.51
C ASN A 118 -13.66 -24.66 -10.24
N ILE A 119 -12.49 -24.04 -10.37
CA ILE A 119 -11.78 -23.41 -9.26
C ILE A 119 -11.88 -21.90 -9.44
N ARG A 120 -12.26 -21.18 -8.39
CA ARG A 120 -12.45 -19.73 -8.43
C ARG A 120 -11.74 -19.05 -7.27
N ALA A 121 -10.86 -18.10 -7.58
CA ALA A 121 -10.37 -17.14 -6.60
C ALA A 121 -11.47 -16.11 -6.31
N GLN A 122 -11.83 -15.93 -5.04
CA GLN A 122 -12.85 -14.99 -4.59
C GLN A 122 -12.27 -14.05 -3.53
N PRO A 123 -12.72 -12.79 -3.44
CA PRO A 123 -12.38 -11.94 -2.31
C PRO A 123 -12.75 -12.62 -0.99
N LEU A 124 -11.99 -12.32 0.07
CA LEU A 124 -12.30 -12.81 1.42
C LEU A 124 -13.72 -12.38 1.82
N SER A 125 -14.48 -13.34 2.34
CA SER A 125 -15.84 -13.08 2.81
C SER A 125 -15.86 -12.18 4.05
N GLU A 126 -16.95 -11.42 4.22
CA GLU A 126 -17.15 -10.60 5.42
C GLU A 126 -17.20 -11.45 6.70
N ASP A 127 -17.74 -12.66 6.62
CA ASP A 127 -17.87 -13.54 7.77
C ASP A 127 -16.50 -14.07 8.20
N TYR A 128 -15.65 -14.47 7.25
CA TYR A 128 -14.25 -14.80 7.55
C TYR A 128 -13.52 -13.64 8.25
N LEU A 129 -13.63 -12.41 7.71
CA LEU A 129 -12.98 -11.24 8.32
C LEU A 129 -13.51 -10.93 9.72
N ARG A 130 -14.81 -11.14 9.98
CA ARG A 130 -15.40 -10.98 11.31
C ARG A 130 -14.93 -12.04 12.29
N ASP A 131 -14.77 -13.27 11.84
CA ASP A 131 -14.31 -14.37 12.69
C ASP A 131 -12.84 -14.18 13.07
N MET A 132 -11.98 -13.80 12.10
CA MET A 132 -10.60 -13.37 12.37
C MET A 132 -10.57 -12.19 13.35
N ALA A 133 -11.34 -11.13 13.09
CA ALA A 133 -11.39 -9.97 13.97
C ALA A 133 -11.84 -10.32 15.39
N LYS A 134 -12.75 -11.29 15.57
CA LYS A 134 -13.14 -11.78 16.90
C LYS A 134 -12.00 -12.50 17.61
N GLN A 135 -11.24 -13.32 16.90
CA GLN A 135 -10.10 -14.06 17.45
C GLN A 135 -8.99 -13.09 17.87
N ASP A 136 -8.59 -12.18 16.97
CA ASP A 136 -7.50 -11.23 17.23
C ASP A 136 -7.83 -10.22 18.33
N ASN A 137 -9.11 -9.86 18.47
CA ASN A 137 -9.56 -9.00 19.57
C ASN A 137 -9.27 -9.62 20.95
N GLN A 138 -9.18 -10.95 21.07
CA GLN A 138 -8.77 -11.59 22.32
C GLN A 138 -7.31 -11.28 22.65
N PHE A 139 -6.40 -11.35 21.66
CA PHE A 139 -4.99 -10.98 21.83
C PHE A 139 -4.83 -9.50 22.17
N VAL A 140 -5.51 -8.63 21.42
CA VAL A 140 -5.55 -7.18 21.68
C VAL A 140 -5.96 -6.91 23.13
N LYS A 141 -7.04 -7.53 23.61
CA LYS A 141 -7.52 -7.35 24.98
C LYS A 141 -6.51 -7.79 26.03
N LEU A 142 -5.83 -8.91 25.80
CA LEU A 142 -4.81 -9.42 26.72
C LEU A 142 -3.61 -8.47 26.82
N GLU A 143 -3.08 -8.00 25.69
CA GLU A 143 -1.99 -7.02 25.69
C GLU A 143 -2.42 -5.67 26.27
N THR A 144 -3.62 -5.21 25.93
CA THR A 144 -4.22 -3.99 26.51
C THR A 144 -4.30 -4.10 28.02
N ALA A 145 -4.82 -5.22 28.55
CA ALA A 145 -4.92 -5.46 29.98
C ALA A 145 -3.55 -5.56 30.67
N ALA A 146 -2.56 -6.17 30.00
CA ALA A 146 -1.20 -6.25 30.52
C ALA A 146 -0.57 -4.86 30.70
N LEU A 147 -0.67 -3.99 29.69
CA LEU A 147 -0.19 -2.61 29.80
C LEU A 147 -0.99 -1.81 30.83
N TYR A 148 -2.32 -1.96 30.82
CA TYR A 148 -3.23 -1.31 31.75
C TYR A 148 -2.87 -1.60 33.22
N ASN A 149 -2.52 -2.85 33.55
CA ASN A 149 -2.14 -3.23 34.92
C ASN A 149 -0.86 -2.54 35.40
N VAL A 150 0.01 -2.07 34.49
CA VAL A 150 1.26 -1.37 34.82
C VAL A 150 1.02 0.13 34.98
N VAL A 151 0.17 0.73 34.15
CA VAL A 151 0.07 2.19 34.02
C VAL A 151 -1.25 2.78 34.54
N GLY A 152 -2.31 1.98 34.64
CA GLY A 152 -3.66 2.40 35.01
C GLY A 152 -4.46 3.05 33.88
N ASP A 153 -5.68 3.45 34.21
CA ASP A 153 -6.75 3.88 33.27
C ASP A 153 -6.47 5.20 32.52
N ASN A 154 -5.68 6.10 33.12
CA ASN A 154 -5.50 7.48 32.63
C ASN A 154 -4.03 7.87 32.45
N ALA A 155 -3.14 6.89 32.22
CA ALA A 155 -1.74 7.19 31.98
C ALA A 155 -1.56 8.02 30.70
N PRO A 156 -0.76 9.11 30.73
CA PRO A 156 -0.41 9.81 29.50
C PRO A 156 0.44 8.91 28.61
N THR A 157 0.36 9.11 27.29
CA THR A 157 1.04 8.24 26.31
C THR A 157 2.53 8.09 26.56
N ASP A 158 3.23 9.15 26.96
CA ASP A 158 4.67 9.06 27.28
C ASP A 158 4.97 8.18 28.50
N ALA A 159 4.08 8.14 29.50
CA ALA A 159 4.22 7.23 30.62
C ALA A 159 4.01 5.77 30.20
N MET A 160 3.06 5.54 29.27
CA MET A 160 2.83 4.22 28.68
C MET A 160 4.04 3.74 27.88
N VAL A 161 4.61 4.60 27.02
CA VAL A 161 5.84 4.30 26.27
C VAL A 161 6.99 3.93 27.20
N LYS A 162 7.22 4.75 28.24
CA LYS A 162 8.25 4.48 29.23
C LYS A 162 8.04 3.13 29.93
N ALA A 163 6.81 2.81 30.30
CA ALA A 163 6.48 1.52 30.92
C ALA A 163 6.75 0.34 29.97
N CYS A 164 6.35 0.43 28.70
CA CYS A 164 6.63 -0.59 27.69
C CYS A 164 8.13 -0.83 27.51
N VAL A 165 8.93 0.23 27.33
CA VAL A 165 10.38 0.14 27.18
C VAL A 165 11.06 -0.46 28.42
N GLN A 166 10.57 -0.14 29.63
CA GLN A 166 11.13 -0.66 30.88
C GLN A 166 10.78 -2.12 31.16
N THR A 167 9.58 -2.55 30.77
CA THR A 167 9.04 -3.89 31.09
C THR A 167 9.20 -4.89 29.95
N GLY A 168 9.48 -4.43 28.73
CA GLY A 168 9.47 -5.26 27.54
C GLY A 168 8.06 -5.54 26.98
N LEU A 169 7.01 -4.95 27.58
CA LEU A 169 5.64 -5.11 27.07
C LEU A 169 5.48 -4.46 25.69
N LYS A 170 4.67 -5.08 24.84
CA LYS A 170 4.22 -4.46 23.59
C LYS A 170 3.27 -3.31 23.89
N PHE A 171 3.44 -2.20 23.18
CA PHE A 171 2.63 -1.01 23.36
C PHE A 171 1.25 -1.19 22.71
N VAL A 172 0.21 -0.80 23.41
CA VAL A 172 -1.15 -0.66 22.88
C VAL A 172 -1.63 0.75 23.15
N ASP A 173 -2.05 1.44 22.10
CA ASP A 173 -2.41 2.85 22.17
C ASP A 173 -3.86 3.04 22.64
N PHE A 174 -4.04 3.41 23.91
CA PHE A 174 -5.38 3.62 24.48
C PHE A 174 -6.14 4.79 23.84
N ALA A 175 -5.41 5.77 23.27
CA ALA A 175 -6.02 6.92 22.61
C ALA A 175 -6.45 6.61 21.16
N PHE A 176 -5.93 5.54 20.57
CA PHE A 176 -6.27 5.08 19.23
C PHE A 176 -6.31 3.55 19.20
N PRO A 177 -7.29 2.93 19.88
CA PRO A 177 -7.29 1.50 20.13
C PRO A 177 -7.43 0.71 18.83
N PRO A 178 -6.84 -0.49 18.74
CA PRO A 178 -6.95 -1.36 17.58
C PRO A 178 -8.32 -2.07 17.54
N ASP A 179 -9.35 -1.31 17.21
CA ASP A 179 -10.73 -1.78 17.14
C ASP A 179 -11.52 -1.15 15.98
N GLN A 180 -12.77 -1.60 15.81
CA GLN A 180 -13.65 -1.11 14.75
C GLN A 180 -14.00 0.38 14.87
N LYS A 181 -13.94 0.96 16.08
CA LYS A 181 -14.29 2.37 16.29
C LYS A 181 -13.24 3.27 15.65
N SER A 182 -11.96 2.94 15.79
CA SER A 182 -10.85 3.65 15.12
C SER A 182 -10.94 3.61 13.59
N LEU A 183 -11.62 2.59 13.03
CA LEU A 183 -11.96 2.52 11.61
C LEU A 183 -13.16 3.39 11.26
N GLN A 184 -14.31 3.07 11.87
CA GLN A 184 -15.63 3.53 11.44
C GLN A 184 -15.90 5.01 11.76
N ILE A 185 -15.29 5.56 12.80
CA ILE A 185 -15.55 6.93 13.23
C ILE A 185 -15.20 7.93 12.10
N GLY A 186 -16.11 8.85 11.83
CA GLY A 186 -15.98 9.83 10.74
C GLY A 186 -16.37 9.32 9.35
N SER A 187 -16.49 8.00 9.14
CA SER A 187 -16.89 7.45 7.84
C SER A 187 -18.39 7.59 7.60
N LEU A 188 -18.78 8.07 6.41
CA LEU A 188 -20.17 8.13 5.95
C LEU A 188 -20.73 6.77 5.58
N LEU A 189 -19.86 5.83 5.18
CA LEU A 189 -20.24 4.47 4.80
C LEU A 189 -19.86 3.49 5.90
N LYS A 190 -20.64 2.41 6.00
CA LYS A 190 -20.29 1.30 6.89
C LYS A 190 -19.00 0.65 6.39
N MET A 191 -17.97 0.70 7.22
CA MET A 191 -16.70 0.03 6.95
C MET A 191 -16.82 -1.46 7.30
N LYS A 192 -16.10 -2.27 6.55
CA LYS A 192 -15.96 -3.71 6.83
C LYS A 192 -15.34 -3.89 8.21
N VAL A 193 -15.72 -4.98 8.87
CA VAL A 193 -15.02 -5.39 10.08
C VAL A 193 -13.70 -6.02 9.67
N LEU A 194 -12.61 -5.56 10.25
CA LEU A 194 -11.27 -6.04 9.93
C LEU A 194 -10.56 -6.52 11.21
N PRO A 195 -9.77 -7.60 11.12
CA PRO A 195 -8.83 -7.94 12.17
C PRO A 195 -7.77 -6.85 12.31
N TRP A 196 -7.31 -6.67 13.55
CA TRP A 196 -6.20 -5.80 13.88
C TRP A 196 -5.05 -6.67 14.34
N GLU A 197 -3.98 -6.67 13.55
CA GLU A 197 -2.91 -7.64 13.70
C GLU A 197 -1.56 -6.91 13.75
N ARG A 198 -0.65 -7.42 14.58
CA ARG A 198 0.76 -7.00 14.56
C ARG A 198 1.50 -7.71 13.42
N PRO A 199 2.66 -7.19 12.97
CA PRO A 199 3.46 -7.85 11.94
C PRO A 199 3.74 -9.32 12.20
N CYS A 200 3.99 -9.72 13.45
CA CYS A 200 4.23 -11.12 13.81
C CYS A 200 3.00 -12.03 13.74
N MET A 201 1.80 -11.48 13.53
CA MET A 201 0.55 -12.25 13.41
C MET A 201 0.23 -12.57 11.94
N PHE A 202 0.62 -11.71 11.00
CA PHE A 202 0.37 -11.90 9.57
C PHE A 202 1.61 -12.20 8.71
N LEU A 203 2.82 -12.06 9.25
CA LEU A 203 4.06 -12.44 8.59
C LEU A 203 4.56 -13.78 9.12
N SER A 204 5.32 -14.49 8.28
CA SER A 204 6.13 -15.62 8.75
C SER A 204 7.15 -15.17 9.81
N ASP A 205 7.54 -16.07 10.72
CA ASP A 205 8.53 -15.78 11.77
C ASP A 205 9.80 -15.11 11.22
N ALA A 206 10.34 -15.65 10.11
CA ALA A 206 11.52 -15.11 9.44
C ALA A 206 11.34 -13.68 8.91
N ASN A 207 10.14 -13.31 8.44
CA ASN A 207 9.85 -11.94 8.00
C ASN A 207 9.52 -11.02 9.17
N ALA A 208 8.86 -11.53 10.22
CA ALA A 208 8.50 -10.78 11.41
C ALA A 208 9.74 -10.24 12.14
N GLU A 209 10.83 -11.02 12.21
CA GLU A 209 12.12 -10.58 12.77
C GLU A 209 12.80 -9.46 11.96
N GLN A 210 12.48 -9.39 10.66
CA GLN A 210 13.04 -8.44 9.71
C GLN A 210 12.16 -7.22 9.48
N VAL A 211 11.10 -7.02 10.28
CA VAL A 211 10.21 -5.87 10.17
C VAL A 211 10.96 -4.57 10.43
N ARG A 212 10.87 -3.61 9.51
CA ARG A 212 11.51 -2.28 9.61
C ARG A 212 10.60 -1.20 9.05
N LEU A 213 10.82 0.05 9.45
CA LEU A 213 10.15 1.18 8.81
C LEU A 213 10.54 1.28 7.33
N PHE A 214 11.84 1.28 7.02
CA PHE A 214 12.39 1.57 5.68
C PHE A 214 13.22 0.41 5.13
N ARG A 215 12.68 -0.81 5.15
CA ARG A 215 13.38 -2.04 4.79
C ARG A 215 13.97 -2.01 3.37
N ASN A 216 13.23 -1.47 2.41
CA ASN A 216 13.64 -1.30 1.02
C ASN A 216 13.85 0.17 0.64
N GLY A 217 13.99 1.04 1.63
CA GLY A 217 14.13 2.48 1.44
C GLY A 217 12.83 3.16 0.99
N VAL A 218 12.86 4.49 1.03
CA VAL A 218 11.70 5.30 0.63
C VAL A 218 11.69 5.45 -0.88
N HIS A 219 10.67 4.90 -1.52
CA HIS A 219 10.44 5.02 -2.96
C HIS A 219 8.97 5.32 -3.27
N PRO A 220 8.67 6.38 -4.06
CA PRO A 220 7.29 6.72 -4.43
C PRO A 220 6.53 5.56 -5.07
N ALA A 221 7.20 4.75 -5.90
CA ALA A 221 6.61 3.63 -6.62
C ALA A 221 6.32 2.39 -5.73
N ASN A 222 6.83 2.39 -4.50
CA ASN A 222 6.60 1.30 -3.54
C ASN A 222 5.34 1.54 -2.70
N ILE A 223 4.65 2.67 -2.84
CA ILE A 223 3.42 2.95 -2.11
C ILE A 223 2.24 2.26 -2.80
N ASP A 224 1.49 1.48 -2.03
CA ASP A 224 0.17 0.95 -2.38
C ASP A 224 -0.85 1.63 -1.46
N GLU A 225 -1.86 2.29 -2.03
CA GLU A 225 -2.88 3.03 -1.29
C GLU A 225 -3.84 2.12 -0.51
N GLY A 226 -3.95 0.85 -0.93
CA GLY A 226 -4.93 -0.07 -0.38
C GLY A 226 -6.38 0.39 -0.58
N ASP A 227 -7.28 -0.04 0.31
CA ASP A 227 -8.72 0.02 0.05
C ASP A 227 -9.47 1.06 0.90
N LEU A 228 -8.77 2.10 1.39
CA LEU A 228 -9.40 3.14 2.23
C LEU A 228 -10.10 4.24 1.40
N GLY A 229 -9.53 4.59 0.25
CA GLY A 229 -9.99 5.70 -0.60
C GLY A 229 -9.26 7.02 -0.39
N ASP A 230 -8.20 7.04 0.43
CA ASP A 230 -7.44 8.24 0.78
C ASP A 230 -6.30 8.58 -0.20
N SER A 231 -6.56 8.44 -1.51
CA SER A 231 -5.59 8.69 -2.60
C SER A 231 -4.93 10.09 -2.53
N TRP A 232 -5.61 11.06 -1.91
CA TRP A 232 -5.08 12.40 -1.64
C TRP A 232 -3.88 12.37 -0.67
N LEU A 233 -3.96 11.57 0.40
CA LEU A 233 -2.92 11.42 1.40
C LEU A 233 -1.78 10.55 0.87
N THR A 234 -2.11 9.37 0.32
CA THR A 234 -1.10 8.44 -0.22
C THR A 234 -0.38 9.05 -1.43
N GLY A 235 -1.09 9.84 -2.25
CA GLY A 235 -0.50 10.66 -3.32
C GLY A 235 0.43 11.76 -2.80
N ALA A 236 0.06 12.46 -1.71
CA ALA A 236 0.94 13.43 -1.06
C ALA A 236 2.21 12.76 -0.48
N MET A 237 2.05 11.59 0.17
CA MET A 237 3.16 10.76 0.64
C MET A 237 4.08 10.34 -0.52
N ALA A 238 3.51 9.92 -1.66
CA ALA A 238 4.27 9.56 -2.86
C ALA A 238 5.05 10.76 -3.42
N CYS A 239 4.45 11.95 -3.43
CA CYS A 239 5.13 13.16 -3.85
C CYS A 239 6.29 13.50 -2.91
N LEU A 240 6.07 13.48 -1.60
CA LEU A 240 7.13 13.77 -0.63
C LEU A 240 8.25 12.71 -0.65
N ALA A 241 7.91 11.46 -0.99
CA ALA A 241 8.87 10.37 -1.16
C ALA A 241 9.86 10.55 -2.32
N GLU A 242 9.68 11.53 -3.22
CA GLU A 242 10.75 11.97 -4.15
C GLU A 242 11.97 12.53 -3.40
N PHE A 243 11.78 12.91 -2.13
CA PHE A 243 12.81 13.33 -1.19
C PHE A 243 12.85 12.34 -0.02
N PRO A 244 13.47 11.15 -0.17
CA PRO A 244 13.50 10.09 0.84
C PRO A 244 13.83 10.56 2.27
N ASP A 245 14.77 11.48 2.40
CA ASP A 245 15.19 12.01 3.69
C ASP A 245 14.06 12.80 4.39
N LYS A 246 13.16 13.44 3.63
CA LYS A 246 12.01 14.14 4.20
C LYS A 246 10.99 13.20 4.81
N ILE A 247 10.75 12.04 4.19
CA ILE A 247 9.93 11.00 4.80
C ILE A 247 10.63 10.43 6.05
N ARG A 248 11.93 10.15 5.97
CA ARG A 248 12.70 9.66 7.14
C ARG A 248 12.70 10.66 8.30
N ASP A 249 12.80 11.95 8.00
CA ASP A 249 12.77 13.03 9.00
C ASP A 249 11.49 12.97 9.85
N LEU A 250 10.35 12.55 9.29
CA LEU A 250 9.08 12.41 10.02
C LEU A 250 9.10 11.33 11.09
N PHE A 251 9.97 10.33 10.97
CA PHE A 251 10.03 9.20 11.89
C PHE A 251 11.15 9.30 12.91
N ARG A 252 11.99 10.34 12.81
CA ARG A 252 13.16 10.45 13.68
C ARG A 252 12.75 10.64 15.12
N HIS A 253 13.37 9.89 16.01
CA HIS A 253 13.15 10.06 17.42
C HIS A 253 13.67 11.45 17.88
N PRO A 254 12.91 12.22 18.66
CA PRO A 254 13.27 13.60 19.01
C PRO A 254 14.50 13.70 19.93
N GLU A 255 14.80 12.64 20.69
CA GLU A 255 15.95 12.62 21.60
C GLU A 255 17.22 12.05 20.95
N ASN A 256 17.23 10.76 20.60
CA ASN A 256 18.37 10.08 19.99
C ASN A 256 17.95 8.76 19.31
N VAL A 257 18.88 8.17 18.56
CA VAL A 257 18.70 6.94 17.77
C VAL A 257 18.41 5.73 18.66
N GLU A 258 19.05 5.63 19.82
CA GLU A 258 18.97 4.50 20.73
C GLU A 258 17.58 4.37 21.36
N GLU A 259 16.96 5.48 21.77
CA GLU A 259 15.58 5.48 22.27
C GLU A 259 14.60 5.11 21.15
N GLY A 260 14.78 5.63 19.94
CA GLY A 260 14.00 5.23 18.77
C GLY A 260 14.04 3.71 18.50
N LYS A 261 15.21 3.09 18.63
CA LYS A 261 15.36 1.63 18.49
C LYS A 261 14.66 0.84 19.58
N LYS A 262 14.75 1.28 20.85
CA LYS A 262 14.05 0.65 21.97
C LYS A 262 12.53 0.71 21.79
N GLU A 263 12.02 1.88 21.43
CA GLU A 263 10.59 2.07 21.15
C GLU A 263 10.11 1.11 20.05
N ARG A 264 10.80 1.06 18.91
CA ARG A 264 10.43 0.16 17.80
C ARG A 264 10.45 -1.31 18.19
N ALA A 265 11.40 -1.75 19.04
CA ALA A 265 11.43 -3.13 19.54
C ALA A 265 10.16 -3.50 20.33
N ASN A 266 9.53 -2.52 20.99
CA ASN A 266 8.28 -2.66 21.73
C ASN A 266 7.02 -2.38 20.89
N GLY A 267 7.16 -2.23 19.57
CA GLY A 267 6.05 -1.92 18.66
C GLY A 267 5.55 -0.48 18.78
N ILE A 268 6.41 0.45 19.21
CA ILE A 268 6.11 1.87 19.37
C ILE A 268 6.72 2.63 18.19
N TYR A 269 5.91 3.46 17.55
CA TYR A 269 6.35 4.27 16.42
C TYR A 269 5.96 5.73 16.62
N ARG A 270 6.91 6.64 16.35
CA ARG A 270 6.71 8.08 16.40
C ARG A 270 6.67 8.65 14.99
N VAL A 271 5.70 9.53 14.76
CA VAL A 271 5.57 10.29 13.52
C VAL A 271 5.37 11.76 13.85
N THR A 272 6.17 12.62 13.26
CA THR A 272 6.15 14.06 13.48
C THR A 272 5.41 14.76 12.34
N PHE A 273 4.34 15.49 12.65
CA PHE A 273 3.56 16.28 11.67
C PHE A 273 3.60 17.77 12.02
N ASN A 274 3.51 18.64 11.02
CA ASN A 274 3.31 20.08 11.20
C ASN A 274 1.82 20.42 11.15
N LYS A 275 1.09 20.28 12.27
CA LYS A 275 -0.33 20.60 12.29
C LYS A 275 -0.54 22.07 12.62
N ASN A 276 -1.21 22.80 11.75
CA ASN A 276 -1.52 24.23 11.93
C ASN A 276 -0.27 25.09 12.24
N GLY A 277 0.87 24.77 11.62
CA GLY A 277 2.14 25.48 11.82
C GLY A 277 3.00 24.95 12.95
N TRP A 278 2.54 23.97 13.75
CA TRP A 278 3.27 23.43 14.90
C TRP A 278 3.69 21.98 14.67
N TRP A 279 4.97 21.69 14.85
CA TRP A 279 5.48 20.32 14.82
C TRP A 279 5.04 19.57 16.09
N MET A 280 4.37 18.44 15.91
CA MET A 280 3.87 17.59 16.98
C MET A 280 4.25 16.12 16.74
N ASN A 281 4.62 15.42 17.82
CA ASN A 281 4.92 13.99 17.78
C ASN A 281 3.66 13.18 18.06
N VAL A 282 3.38 12.23 17.18
CA VAL A 282 2.26 11.31 17.28
C VAL A 282 2.82 9.92 17.47
N ILE A 283 2.45 9.29 18.58
CA ILE A 283 2.86 7.92 18.92
C ILE A 283 1.73 6.98 18.53
N VAL A 284 2.04 5.87 17.88
CA VAL A 284 1.11 4.78 17.57
C VAL A 284 1.76 3.43 17.82
N ASP A 285 0.95 2.40 18.09
CA ASP A 285 1.39 1.00 18.06
C ASP A 285 1.43 0.42 16.62
N ASP A 286 1.93 -0.80 16.45
CA ASP A 286 1.95 -1.54 15.17
C ASP A 286 0.79 -2.52 14.95
N TYR A 287 -0.32 -2.41 15.70
CA TYR A 287 -1.55 -3.07 15.26
C TYR A 287 -2.08 -2.39 14.01
N LEU A 288 -2.19 -3.12 12.90
CA LEU A 288 -2.70 -2.59 11.64
C LEU A 288 -4.00 -3.31 11.26
N PRO A 289 -4.96 -2.62 10.61
CA PRO A 289 -6.10 -3.28 10.00
C PRO A 289 -5.58 -4.18 8.88
N VAL A 290 -5.77 -5.48 9.01
CA VAL A 290 -5.24 -6.49 8.08
C VAL A 290 -6.38 -7.17 7.34
N ALA A 291 -6.15 -7.52 6.09
CA ALA A 291 -7.00 -8.46 5.40
C ALA A 291 -6.16 -9.29 4.46
N GLY A 292 -6.09 -10.57 4.76
CA GLY A 292 -5.36 -11.50 3.95
C GLY A 292 -3.86 -11.27 3.99
N GLY A 293 -3.25 -11.49 5.17
CA GLY A 293 -1.80 -11.53 5.36
C GLY A 293 -1.06 -10.21 5.13
N ARG A 294 -1.76 -9.08 5.01
CA ARG A 294 -1.15 -7.76 4.78
C ARG A 294 -2.06 -6.62 5.27
N PRO A 295 -1.49 -5.44 5.56
CA PRO A 295 -2.30 -4.26 5.88
C PRO A 295 -3.33 -3.97 4.80
N LYS A 296 -4.55 -3.60 5.18
CA LYS A 296 -5.68 -3.39 4.26
C LYS A 296 -5.60 -2.04 3.53
N PHE A 297 -5.11 -1.03 4.21
CA PHE A 297 -4.98 0.33 3.70
C PHE A 297 -3.56 0.58 3.18
N GLY A 298 -3.02 1.79 3.40
CA GLY A 298 -1.71 2.20 2.90
C GLY A 298 -0.62 1.22 3.33
N ARG A 299 0.17 0.74 2.37
CA ARG A 299 1.21 -0.27 2.59
C ARG A 299 2.33 -0.20 1.55
N SER A 300 3.39 -0.94 1.81
CA SER A 300 4.50 -1.11 0.87
C SER A 300 4.19 -2.25 -0.12
N LYS A 301 4.19 -1.95 -1.42
CA LYS A 301 3.72 -2.83 -2.50
C LYS A 301 4.53 -4.12 -2.68
N GLY A 302 5.85 -4.03 -2.51
CA GLY A 302 6.79 -5.11 -2.78
C GLY A 302 7.33 -5.81 -1.54
N ASP A 303 6.94 -5.34 -0.35
CA ASP A 303 7.57 -5.76 0.90
C ASP A 303 6.60 -5.69 2.08
N PRO A 304 6.09 -6.84 2.54
CA PRO A 304 5.12 -6.87 3.62
C PRO A 304 5.74 -6.60 5.01
N ALA A 305 7.08 -6.60 5.14
CA ALA A 305 7.77 -6.25 6.39
C ALA A 305 8.31 -4.80 6.40
N GLU A 306 7.98 -4.00 5.38
CA GLU A 306 8.26 -2.56 5.34
C GLU A 306 7.02 -1.75 5.77
N LEU A 307 7.10 -1.08 6.92
CA LEU A 307 5.92 -0.52 7.59
C LEU A 307 5.71 0.99 7.44
N TRP A 308 6.65 1.77 6.90
CA TRP A 308 6.57 3.24 6.97
C TRP A 308 5.27 3.80 6.37
N VAL A 309 4.75 3.23 5.28
CA VAL A 309 3.51 3.69 4.65
C VAL A 309 2.32 3.50 5.60
N ALA A 310 2.19 2.29 6.16
CA ALA A 310 1.08 1.92 7.03
C ALA A 310 1.10 2.70 8.35
N ILE A 311 2.29 2.87 8.94
CA ILE A 311 2.46 3.63 10.19
C ILE A 311 2.22 5.12 9.95
N LEU A 312 2.71 5.70 8.85
CA LEU A 312 2.47 7.11 8.52
C LEU A 312 0.98 7.40 8.36
N GLN A 313 0.27 6.55 7.60
CA GLN A 313 -1.17 6.67 7.41
C GLN A 313 -1.94 6.50 8.73
N LYS A 314 -1.57 5.51 9.56
CA LYS A 314 -2.20 5.29 10.87
C LYS A 314 -2.02 6.49 11.80
N ALA A 315 -0.81 7.02 11.90
CA ALA A 315 -0.53 8.18 12.73
C ALA A 315 -1.31 9.41 12.24
N TYR A 316 -1.43 9.59 10.92
CA TYR A 316 -2.27 10.64 10.34
C TYR A 316 -3.75 10.43 10.66
N ALA A 317 -4.28 9.22 10.53
CA ALA A 317 -5.64 8.87 10.95
C ALA A 317 -5.88 9.20 12.43
N LYS A 318 -4.91 8.92 13.31
CA LYS A 318 -4.97 9.29 14.73
C LYS A 318 -5.07 10.79 14.96
N VAL A 319 -4.30 11.61 14.24
CA VAL A 319 -4.38 13.10 14.33
C VAL A 319 -5.79 13.59 14.00
N PHE A 320 -6.46 12.98 13.03
CA PHE A 320 -7.81 13.34 12.61
C PHE A 320 -8.91 12.59 13.38
N GLY A 321 -8.54 11.68 14.30
CA GLY A 321 -9.46 10.97 15.19
C GLY A 321 -10.03 9.65 14.66
N GLY A 322 -9.58 9.17 13.50
CA GLY A 322 -10.04 7.91 12.90
C GLY A 322 -9.73 7.78 11.41
N TYR A 323 -9.67 6.54 10.91
CA TYR A 323 -9.48 6.27 9.49
C TYR A 323 -10.64 6.82 8.64
N GLY A 324 -11.86 6.80 9.16
CA GLY A 324 -13.03 7.33 8.46
C GLY A 324 -12.95 8.83 8.15
N PHE A 325 -12.17 9.61 8.92
CA PHE A 325 -11.98 11.05 8.68
C PHE A 325 -10.98 11.36 7.58
N ILE A 326 -10.14 10.41 7.17
CA ILE A 326 -9.10 10.63 6.16
C ILE A 326 -9.48 10.04 4.79
N ILE A 327 -10.68 9.48 4.61
CA ILE A 327 -11.13 8.89 3.34
C ILE A 327 -11.10 9.91 2.19
N ALA A 328 -11.36 11.19 2.46
CA ALA A 328 -11.31 12.24 1.44
C ALA A 328 -10.65 13.50 1.99
N GLY A 329 -9.92 14.21 1.14
CA GLY A 329 -9.21 15.43 1.53
C GLY A 329 -8.47 16.07 0.37
N ASP A 330 -7.69 17.09 0.69
CA ASP A 330 -6.89 17.86 -0.27
C ASP A 330 -5.40 17.49 -0.10
N PRO A 331 -4.72 16.98 -1.15
CA PRO A 331 -3.30 16.62 -1.06
C PRO A 331 -2.40 17.78 -0.64
N LEU A 332 -2.78 19.04 -0.89
CA LEU A 332 -2.01 20.20 -0.43
C LEU A 332 -2.04 20.33 1.09
N HIS A 333 -3.16 20.00 1.76
CA HIS A 333 -3.21 19.97 3.22
C HIS A 333 -2.33 18.85 3.79
N ALA A 334 -2.33 17.67 3.16
CA ALA A 334 -1.42 16.59 3.56
C ALA A 334 0.04 17.00 3.37
N LEU A 335 0.40 17.64 2.25
CA LEU A 335 1.76 18.13 2.03
C LEU A 335 2.18 19.20 3.04
N GLN A 336 1.28 20.10 3.43
CA GLN A 336 1.52 21.05 4.51
C GLN A 336 1.78 20.33 5.83
N ASP A 337 0.90 19.42 6.22
CA ASP A 337 1.02 18.66 7.48
C ASP A 337 2.28 17.77 7.50
N LEU A 338 2.70 17.24 6.35
CA LEU A 338 3.89 16.38 6.22
C LEU A 338 5.20 17.15 6.09
N SER A 339 5.19 18.37 5.53
CA SER A 339 6.44 19.10 5.21
C SER A 339 6.66 20.36 6.04
N GLY A 340 5.59 20.92 6.62
CA GLY A 340 5.58 22.22 7.28
C GLY A 340 5.76 23.42 6.34
N PHE A 341 5.80 23.21 5.02
CA PHE A 341 5.90 24.28 4.04
C PHE A 341 4.52 24.77 3.59
N PRO A 342 4.35 26.06 3.28
CA PRO A 342 3.12 26.57 2.72
C PRO A 342 2.86 25.97 1.33
N CYS A 343 1.60 25.68 1.04
CA CYS A 343 1.14 25.21 -0.28
C CYS A 343 0.11 26.17 -0.86
N SER A 344 0.06 26.28 -2.19
CA SER A 344 -0.88 27.13 -2.92
C SER A 344 -1.41 26.39 -4.14
N SER A 345 -2.72 26.46 -4.36
CA SER A 345 -3.34 25.94 -5.59
C SER A 345 -3.27 26.98 -6.70
N PHE A 346 -3.03 26.51 -7.92
CA PHE A 346 -3.04 27.31 -9.15
C PHE A 346 -4.17 26.91 -10.10
N ASP A 347 -5.22 26.24 -9.61
CA ASP A 347 -6.30 25.71 -10.45
C ASP A 347 -6.99 26.80 -11.26
N ASN A 348 -7.26 27.97 -10.66
CA ASN A 348 -7.87 29.11 -11.37
C ASN A 348 -6.94 29.64 -12.46
N ALA A 349 -5.65 29.82 -12.16
CA ALA A 349 -4.65 30.27 -13.13
C ALA A 349 -4.50 29.25 -14.28
N PHE A 350 -4.63 27.95 -13.99
CA PHE A 350 -4.59 26.89 -15.01
C PHE A 350 -5.77 27.00 -15.97
N VAL A 351 -6.99 27.18 -15.43
CA VAL A 351 -8.20 27.41 -16.24
C VAL A 351 -8.08 28.69 -17.07
N GLU A 352 -7.67 29.80 -16.46
CA GLU A 352 -7.51 31.09 -17.13
C GLU A 352 -6.46 31.04 -18.25
N SER A 353 -5.31 30.38 -18.01
CA SER A 353 -4.27 30.20 -19.03
C SER A 353 -4.76 29.38 -20.22
N THR A 354 -5.69 28.45 -19.99
CA THR A 354 -6.30 27.64 -21.05
C THR A 354 -7.30 28.46 -21.88
N ILE A 355 -8.10 29.32 -21.23
CA ILE A 355 -9.09 30.17 -21.91
C ILE A 355 -8.43 31.30 -22.70
N ASN A 356 -7.44 31.95 -22.09
CA ASN A 356 -6.77 33.12 -22.65
C ASN A 356 -5.53 32.77 -23.49
N GLU A 357 -5.19 31.47 -23.60
CA GLU A 357 -4.03 30.95 -24.31
C GLU A 357 -2.70 31.62 -23.89
N THR A 358 -2.55 31.89 -22.58
CA THR A 358 -1.35 32.56 -22.02
C THR A 358 -0.36 31.55 -21.45
N TYR A 359 0.91 31.94 -21.39
CA TYR A 359 2.00 31.11 -20.87
C TYR A 359 2.50 31.55 -19.49
N GLU A 360 1.87 32.54 -18.86
CA GLU A 360 2.31 33.11 -17.59
C GLU A 360 2.41 32.06 -16.49
N LEU A 361 1.42 31.18 -16.39
CA LEU A 361 1.47 30.06 -15.44
C LEU A 361 2.68 29.16 -15.69
N PHE A 362 2.97 28.84 -16.95
CA PHE A 362 4.11 27.99 -17.29
C PHE A 362 5.45 28.64 -16.88
N GLU A 363 5.61 29.96 -17.09
CA GLU A 363 6.79 30.70 -16.63
C GLU A 363 6.93 30.66 -15.10
N HIS A 364 5.83 30.78 -14.36
CA HIS A 364 5.83 30.58 -12.91
C HIS A 364 6.23 29.16 -12.52
N LEU A 365 5.71 28.11 -13.18
CA LEU A 365 6.11 26.73 -12.90
C LEU A 365 7.60 26.50 -13.16
N LEU A 366 8.15 27.08 -14.24
CA LEU A 366 9.57 27.02 -14.55
C LEU A 366 10.40 27.73 -13.46
N GLN A 367 9.97 28.90 -13.01
CA GLN A 367 10.62 29.63 -11.93
C GLN A 367 10.58 28.83 -10.61
N TYR A 368 9.42 28.32 -10.20
CA TYR A 368 9.24 27.56 -8.96
C TYR A 368 10.11 26.31 -8.92
N THR A 369 10.18 25.54 -10.01
CA THR A 369 11.09 24.39 -10.05
C THR A 369 12.56 24.78 -9.97
N SER A 370 12.95 25.89 -10.60
CA SER A 370 14.34 26.38 -10.53
C SER A 370 14.75 26.85 -9.12
N THR A 371 13.80 27.27 -8.29
CA THR A 371 14.02 27.72 -6.91
C THR A 371 13.79 26.61 -5.87
N GLY A 372 13.52 25.38 -6.30
CA GLY A 372 13.42 24.21 -5.44
C GLY A 372 12.03 23.97 -4.83
N TYR A 373 10.98 24.63 -5.33
CA TYR A 373 9.62 24.31 -4.94
C TYR A 373 9.22 22.94 -5.47
N GLN A 374 8.46 22.21 -4.66
CA GLN A 374 7.77 21.02 -5.11
C GLN A 374 6.49 21.40 -5.85
N LEU A 375 6.29 20.82 -7.03
CA LEU A 375 5.08 20.96 -7.80
C LEU A 375 4.34 19.63 -7.84
N VAL A 376 3.02 19.68 -7.67
CA VAL A 376 2.14 18.51 -7.75
C VAL A 376 0.98 18.83 -8.67
N PHE A 377 0.54 17.81 -9.42
CA PHE A 377 -0.65 17.88 -10.25
C PHE A 377 -1.69 16.90 -9.75
N THR A 378 -2.94 17.33 -9.71
CA THR A 378 -4.07 16.50 -9.31
C THR A 378 -4.97 16.27 -10.50
N THR A 379 -5.41 15.03 -10.68
CA THR A 379 -6.49 14.72 -11.59
C THR A 379 -7.83 14.94 -10.89
N PRO A 380 -8.87 15.41 -11.59
CA PRO A 380 -10.14 15.72 -10.96
C PRO A 380 -10.80 14.44 -10.42
N THR A 381 -11.53 14.57 -9.30
CA THR A 381 -12.36 13.49 -8.78
C THR A 381 -13.65 13.36 -9.60
N ARG A 382 -14.38 12.24 -9.43
CA ARG A 382 -15.69 12.06 -10.08
C ARG A 382 -16.66 13.17 -9.67
N GLU A 383 -16.66 13.52 -8.39
CA GLU A 383 -17.49 14.58 -7.82
C GLU A 383 -17.11 15.94 -8.40
N ALA A 384 -15.81 16.22 -8.56
CA ALA A 384 -15.33 17.45 -9.18
C ALA A 384 -15.79 17.57 -10.64
N ILE A 385 -15.78 16.47 -11.40
CA ILE A 385 -16.29 16.43 -12.79
C ILE A 385 -17.81 16.64 -12.85
N MET A 386 -18.55 16.06 -11.91
CA MET A 386 -20.01 16.22 -11.83
C MET A 386 -20.41 17.64 -11.41
N SER A 387 -19.57 18.31 -10.62
CA SER A 387 -19.74 19.72 -10.29
C SER A 387 -19.25 20.62 -11.44
N ALA A 388 -19.86 21.80 -11.63
CA ALA A 388 -19.61 22.68 -12.78
C ALA A 388 -18.14 23.13 -12.98
N ARG A 389 -17.23 22.89 -12.02
CA ARG A 389 -15.78 23.18 -12.14
C ARG A 389 -15.01 22.20 -13.02
N GLY A 390 -15.46 20.93 -13.16
CA GLY A 390 -14.83 19.94 -14.04
C GLY A 390 -15.54 19.72 -15.38
N ALA A 391 -16.80 20.19 -15.50
CA ALA A 391 -17.65 20.03 -16.67
C ALA A 391 -17.10 20.72 -17.95
N ALA A 392 -16.21 21.71 -17.81
CA ALA A 392 -15.68 22.47 -18.94
C ALA A 392 -14.72 21.65 -19.83
N ALA A 393 -14.08 20.59 -19.31
CA ALA A 393 -13.08 19.81 -20.05
C ALA A 393 -13.50 18.35 -20.30
N CYS A 394 -14.36 17.79 -19.44
CA CYS A 394 -14.76 16.38 -19.50
C CYS A 394 -16.29 16.29 -19.40
N GLY A 395 -16.98 16.04 -20.51
CA GLY A 395 -18.46 16.07 -20.56
C GLY A 395 -19.18 15.13 -19.58
N SER A 396 -18.54 14.06 -19.11
CA SER A 396 -19.04 13.20 -18.03
C SER A 396 -17.90 12.48 -17.28
N PRO A 397 -18.13 11.99 -16.04
CA PRO A 397 -17.13 11.18 -15.33
C PRO A 397 -16.70 9.93 -16.11
N ALA A 398 -17.64 9.22 -16.74
CA ALA A 398 -17.33 8.04 -17.54
C ALA A 398 -16.44 8.38 -18.76
N ALA A 399 -16.70 9.52 -19.42
CA ALA A 399 -15.85 9.99 -20.52
C ALA A 399 -14.44 10.38 -20.04
N ALA A 400 -14.36 11.03 -18.87
CA ALA A 400 -13.08 11.36 -18.24
C ALA A 400 -12.29 10.08 -17.93
N GLU A 401 -12.91 9.09 -17.28
CA GLU A 401 -12.26 7.82 -16.96
C GLU A 401 -11.64 7.15 -18.19
N VAL A 402 -12.38 7.10 -19.30
CA VAL A 402 -11.86 6.56 -20.56
C VAL A 402 -10.66 7.36 -21.05
N SER A 403 -10.71 8.69 -20.98
CA SER A 403 -9.63 9.58 -21.42
C SER A 403 -8.37 9.42 -20.56
N PHE A 404 -8.50 9.52 -19.24
CA PHE A 404 -7.39 9.37 -18.29
C PHE A 404 -6.82 7.94 -18.33
N THR A 405 -7.66 6.90 -18.43
CA THR A 405 -7.19 5.52 -18.59
C THR A 405 -6.39 5.33 -19.87
N LYS A 406 -6.83 5.90 -20.99
CA LYS A 406 -6.05 5.89 -22.25
C LYS A 406 -4.68 6.55 -22.07
N ALA A 407 -4.63 7.64 -21.30
CA ALA A 407 -3.41 8.35 -20.94
C ALA A 407 -2.56 7.64 -19.85
N ASN A 408 -3.05 6.53 -19.28
CA ASN A 408 -2.45 5.82 -18.15
C ASN A 408 -2.33 6.72 -16.90
N LEU A 409 -3.42 7.43 -16.61
CA LEU A 409 -3.65 8.24 -15.42
C LEU A 409 -4.94 7.78 -14.74
N LEU A 410 -4.97 7.89 -13.42
CA LEU A 410 -6.10 7.64 -12.55
C LEU A 410 -6.78 8.97 -12.18
N LEU A 411 -8.10 8.98 -12.04
CA LEU A 411 -8.88 10.13 -11.56
C LEU A 411 -8.74 10.32 -10.05
N GLY A 412 -8.80 11.55 -9.57
CA GLY A 412 -8.71 11.87 -8.13
C GLY A 412 -7.35 11.52 -7.51
N HIS A 413 -6.27 11.63 -8.28
CA HIS A 413 -4.93 11.18 -7.91
C HIS A 413 -3.91 12.31 -8.05
N THR A 414 -2.88 12.30 -7.19
CA THR A 414 -1.82 13.33 -7.08
C THR A 414 -0.46 12.87 -7.62
N TYR A 415 0.05 13.54 -8.64
CA TYR A 415 1.29 13.21 -9.35
C TYR A 415 2.37 14.25 -9.05
N ALA A 416 3.57 13.81 -8.68
CA ALA A 416 4.71 14.70 -8.50
C ALA A 416 5.22 15.20 -9.86
N VAL A 417 5.44 16.51 -10.00
CA VAL A 417 6.13 17.07 -11.17
C VAL A 417 7.62 17.10 -10.86
N LEU A 418 8.38 16.31 -11.61
CA LEU A 418 9.82 16.15 -11.45
C LEU A 418 10.62 17.23 -12.18
N LYS A 419 10.17 17.64 -13.37
CA LYS A 419 10.84 18.64 -14.19
C LYS A 419 9.85 19.45 -15.02
N VAL A 420 10.20 20.72 -15.20
CA VAL A 420 9.54 21.66 -16.12
C VAL A 420 10.59 22.12 -17.13
N GLY A 421 10.27 22.12 -18.42
CA GLY A 421 11.23 22.46 -19.46
C GLY A 421 10.63 23.26 -20.61
N TYR A 422 11.27 24.38 -20.93
CA TYR A 422 11.01 25.16 -22.13
C TYR A 422 12.11 24.93 -23.18
N PHE A 423 11.71 24.71 -24.42
CA PHE A 423 12.60 24.49 -25.56
C PHE A 423 12.34 25.56 -26.63
N PRO A 424 13.09 26.67 -26.61
CA PRO A 424 12.83 27.83 -27.47
C PRO A 424 12.90 27.51 -28.97
N GLN A 425 13.77 26.58 -29.37
CA GLN A 425 13.99 26.24 -30.79
C GLN A 425 12.75 25.60 -31.44
N THR A 426 11.94 24.92 -30.64
CA THR A 426 10.72 24.24 -31.08
C THR A 426 9.46 24.84 -30.45
N ASN A 427 9.62 25.89 -29.64
CA ASN A 427 8.57 26.47 -28.80
C ASN A 427 7.80 25.42 -27.98
N LEU A 428 8.49 24.37 -27.52
CA LEU A 428 7.87 23.28 -26.74
C LEU A 428 7.96 23.56 -25.24
N ARG A 429 6.88 23.23 -24.54
CA ARG A 429 6.74 23.30 -23.08
C ARG A 429 6.42 21.90 -22.59
N LEU A 430 7.32 21.29 -21.83
CA LEU A 430 7.19 19.92 -21.37
C LEU A 430 7.21 19.85 -19.84
N LEU A 431 6.39 18.94 -19.32
CA LEU A 431 6.35 18.55 -17.92
C LEU A 431 6.69 17.08 -17.82
N GLN A 432 7.59 16.75 -16.89
CA GLN A 432 7.84 15.38 -16.48
C GLN A 432 7.19 15.17 -15.13
N PHE A 433 6.26 14.22 -15.04
CA PHE A 433 5.62 13.84 -13.78
C PHE A 433 5.81 12.35 -13.48
N ARG A 434 5.73 11.98 -12.19
CA ARG A 434 5.74 10.58 -11.76
C ARG A 434 4.32 10.08 -11.55
N ASN A 435 4.04 8.91 -12.10
CA ASN A 435 2.88 8.09 -11.75
C ASN A 435 3.34 6.96 -10.79
N PRO A 436 3.16 7.11 -9.46
CA PRO A 436 3.57 6.09 -8.48
C PRO A 436 2.74 4.81 -8.55
N TRP A 437 1.55 4.86 -9.16
CA TRP A 437 0.62 3.73 -9.26
C TRP A 437 0.87 2.81 -10.46
N SER A 438 1.83 3.15 -11.32
CA SER A 438 2.13 2.33 -12.50
C SER A 438 2.65 0.93 -12.10
N THR A 439 2.18 -0.09 -12.81
CA THR A 439 2.52 -1.51 -12.59
C THR A 439 3.58 -2.05 -13.55
N SER A 440 4.49 -1.19 -14.05
CA SER A 440 5.68 -1.50 -14.86
C SER A 440 5.53 -1.65 -16.39
N LYS A 441 4.32 -1.58 -16.98
CA LYS A 441 4.16 -1.78 -18.44
C LYS A 441 3.58 -0.60 -19.23
N SER A 442 3.16 0.46 -18.57
CA SER A 442 2.61 1.66 -19.22
C SER A 442 3.12 2.91 -18.50
N ASP A 443 3.92 3.69 -19.22
CA ASP A 443 4.12 5.11 -18.91
C ASP A 443 2.94 5.89 -19.51
N TRP A 444 2.93 7.23 -19.37
CA TRP A 444 2.08 8.12 -20.17
C TRP A 444 1.99 7.59 -21.62
N ASN A 445 0.78 7.40 -22.15
CA ASN A 445 0.58 6.80 -23.48
C ASN A 445 0.36 7.84 -24.59
N GLY A 446 0.40 9.13 -24.26
CA GLY A 446 0.30 10.22 -25.23
C GLY A 446 1.64 10.56 -25.89
N PRO A 447 1.70 11.67 -26.65
CA PRO A 447 2.94 12.18 -27.26
C PRO A 447 4.06 12.36 -26.23
N TRP A 448 5.31 12.17 -26.64
CA TRP A 448 6.51 12.28 -25.79
C TRP A 448 6.65 11.20 -24.72
N ASN A 449 5.96 10.07 -24.90
CA ASN A 449 6.19 8.89 -24.06
C ASN A 449 7.55 8.22 -24.36
N LYS A 450 8.03 7.35 -23.46
CA LYS A 450 9.35 6.70 -23.59
C LYS A 450 9.49 5.83 -24.86
N ARG A 451 8.38 5.38 -25.44
CA ARG A 451 8.31 4.52 -26.64
C ARG A 451 8.08 5.33 -27.92
N ASP A 452 7.84 6.64 -27.81
CA ASP A 452 7.59 7.53 -28.94
C ASP A 452 8.89 7.73 -29.76
N PRO A 453 8.93 7.31 -31.04
CA PRO A 453 10.08 7.52 -31.91
C PRO A 453 10.40 9.01 -32.12
N THR A 454 9.39 9.89 -32.06
CA THR A 454 9.56 11.34 -32.27
C THR A 454 10.26 12.03 -31.08
N GLY A 455 10.12 11.48 -29.87
CA GLY A 455 10.89 11.90 -28.69
C GLY A 455 12.36 11.47 -28.74
N ARG A 456 12.73 10.52 -29.62
CA ARG A 456 14.13 10.10 -29.84
C ARG A 456 14.86 10.91 -30.89
N SER A 457 14.15 11.55 -31.83
CA SER A 457 14.73 12.33 -32.94
C SER A 457 14.95 13.83 -32.63
N SER A 458 14.57 14.34 -31.45
CA SER A 458 15.03 15.63 -30.90
C SER A 458 14.60 15.77 -29.43
N PRO A 459 15.44 16.26 -28.48
CA PRO A 459 16.73 16.92 -28.62
C PRO A 459 17.84 16.24 -27.78
N ARG A 460 18.73 15.49 -28.43
CA ARG A 460 20.02 15.07 -27.84
C ARG A 460 21.06 16.21 -27.80
N SER A 461 20.71 17.41 -28.26
CA SER A 461 21.63 18.54 -28.47
C SER A 461 21.16 19.90 -27.93
N LEU A 462 20.02 20.00 -27.23
CA LEU A 462 19.58 21.27 -26.66
C LEU A 462 20.18 21.47 -25.27
N THR A 463 21.31 22.19 -25.22
CA THR A 463 21.88 22.75 -23.99
C THR A 463 20.92 23.77 -23.40
N THR A 464 20.55 23.60 -22.13
CA THR A 464 19.92 24.67 -21.34
C THR A 464 20.89 25.84 -21.24
N SER A 465 20.47 27.04 -21.64
CA SER A 465 21.27 28.25 -21.41
C SER A 465 21.23 28.60 -19.92
N THR A 466 22.13 28.01 -19.15
CA THR A 466 22.45 28.46 -17.80
C THR A 466 23.87 29.01 -17.80
N SER A 467 24.01 30.32 -18.01
CA SER A 467 25.23 31.00 -17.59
C SER A 467 25.25 31.01 -16.07
N THR A 468 26.01 30.12 -15.43
CA THR A 468 27.27 30.41 -14.72
C THR A 468 27.60 29.27 -13.73
N ARG A 469 28.82 28.74 -13.85
CA ARG A 469 29.61 27.88 -12.92
C ARG A 469 29.26 26.38 -12.74
N ARG A 470 30.04 25.57 -13.50
CA ARG A 470 30.59 24.21 -13.25
C ARG A 470 29.89 23.33 -12.19
N MET A 471 29.27 22.23 -12.63
CA MET A 471 29.66 20.83 -12.32
C MET A 471 28.91 19.83 -13.24
N THR A 472 29.67 18.92 -13.87
CA THR A 472 29.35 17.56 -14.38
C THR A 472 28.09 17.25 -15.24
N ALA A 473 28.36 16.87 -16.51
CA ALA A 473 27.64 15.99 -17.48
C ALA A 473 26.13 16.22 -17.81
N PRO A 474 25.71 16.06 -19.10
CA PRO A 474 24.35 16.35 -19.52
C PRO A 474 23.37 15.22 -19.13
N SER A 475 22.36 15.55 -18.32
CA SER A 475 21.28 14.61 -17.97
C SER A 475 20.25 14.51 -19.11
N THR A 476 19.98 13.31 -19.59
CA THR A 476 18.98 13.02 -20.62
C THR A 476 17.55 13.28 -20.13
N TRP A 477 16.65 13.71 -21.02
CA TRP A 477 15.18 13.72 -20.83
C TRP A 477 14.56 12.30 -20.88
N SER A 478 15.35 11.25 -20.67
CA SER A 478 14.86 9.89 -20.50
C SER A 478 14.58 9.67 -19.01
N GLY A 479 13.30 9.56 -18.63
CA GLY A 479 12.90 9.35 -17.24
C GLY A 479 13.54 8.10 -16.63
N ARG A 480 14.13 8.26 -15.44
CA ARG A 480 14.39 7.13 -14.53
C ARG A 480 13.08 6.78 -13.82
N THR A 481 12.92 5.47 -13.60
CA THR A 481 11.76 4.80 -13.01
C THR A 481 11.38 5.29 -11.63
#